data_AF-A0A5J5G982-F1
#
_entry.id   AF-A0A5J5G982-F1
#
_cell.length_a   1.000
_cell.length_b   1.000
_cell.length_c   1.000
_cell.angle_alpha   90.00
_cell.angle_beta   90.00
_cell.angle_gamma   90.00
#
_symmetry.space_group_name_H-M   'P 1'
#
loop_
_entity.id
_entity.type
_entity.pdbx_description
1 polymer ?
#
loop_
_entity_poly.entity_id
_entity_poly.type
_entity_poly.pdbx_seq_one_letter_code
_entity_poly.pdbx_strand_id
1 'polypeptide(L)'
;MKTDIIRADMTRDEAGSYLGHTVFRLEGHEAAYEITLFSKKGKEWDYALNFAEESGDEEQFLRADSLIEEDDELFDRLLDAALEMQEESTEDKSGQ
;
A
#
# COMPACT_ATOMS: atom_id res chain seq x y z
N MET A 1 -11.30 7.63 6.27
CA MET A 1 -12.17 6.89 5.31
C MET A 1 -12.05 5.40 5.58
N LYS A 2 -13.00 4.54 5.17
CA LYS A 2 -12.79 3.08 5.26
C LYS A 2 -12.00 2.60 4.05
N THR A 3 -11.00 1.77 4.30
CA THR A 3 -10.09 1.22 3.29
C THR A 3 -10.03 -0.28 3.45
N ASP A 4 -10.42 -1.01 2.40
CA ASP A 4 -10.32 -2.46 2.33
C ASP A 4 -9.03 -2.83 1.63
N ILE A 5 -8.12 -3.50 2.34
CA ILE A 5 -6.88 -4.04 1.76
C ILE A 5 -7.23 -5.36 1.06
N ILE A 6 -6.95 -5.41 -0.24
CA ILE A 6 -7.20 -6.60 -1.08
C ILE A 6 -5.96 -7.48 -1.09
N ARG A 7 -4.79 -6.86 -1.27
CA ARG A 7 -3.50 -7.54 -1.30
C ARG A 7 -2.42 -6.56 -0.86
N ALA A 8 -1.40 -7.05 -0.18
CA ALA A 8 -0.21 -6.27 0.10
C ALA A 8 1.02 -7.18 0.01
N ASP A 9 2.14 -6.63 -0.43
CA ASP A 9 3.41 -7.32 -0.56
C ASP A 9 4.53 -6.32 -0.26
N MET A 10 5.61 -6.77 0.39
CA MET A 10 6.80 -5.95 0.64
C MET A 10 8.05 -6.75 0.33
N THR A 11 8.96 -6.13 -0.40
CA THR A 11 10.26 -6.70 -0.73
C THR A 11 11.36 -5.76 -0.26
N ARG A 12 12.44 -6.33 0.28
CA ARG A 12 13.64 -5.60 0.65
C ARG A 12 14.82 -6.07 -0.19
N ASP A 13 15.49 -5.12 -0.83
CA ASP A 13 16.69 -5.38 -1.62
C ASP A 13 17.97 -5.47 -0.76
N GLU A 14 19.04 -6.05 -1.30
CA GLU A 14 20.36 -6.17 -0.67
C GLU A 14 20.95 -4.80 -0.26
N ALA A 15 20.62 -3.73 -0.97
CA ALA A 15 21.02 -2.36 -0.62
C ALA A 15 20.25 -1.80 0.60
N GLY A 16 19.25 -2.52 1.11
CA GLY A 16 18.38 -2.10 2.20
C GLY A 16 17.22 -1.19 1.78
N SER A 17 16.93 -1.11 0.47
CA SER A 17 15.76 -0.41 -0.04
C SER A 17 14.50 -1.27 0.11
N TYR A 18 13.39 -0.64 0.44
CA TYR A 18 12.06 -1.24 0.52
C TYR A 18 11.27 -0.90 -0.72
N LEU A 19 10.57 -1.90 -1.26
CA LEU A 19 9.59 -1.77 -2.31
C LEU A 19 8.35 -2.55 -1.90
N GLY A 20 7.30 -1.82 -1.53
CA GLY A 20 6.00 -2.33 -1.14
C GLY A 20 4.96 -2.08 -2.22
N HIS A 21 3.97 -2.96 -2.29
CA HIS A 21 2.81 -2.80 -3.15
C HIS A 21 1.58 -3.11 -2.31
N THR A 22 0.61 -2.21 -2.28
CA THR A 22 -0.66 -2.41 -1.59
C THR A 22 -1.79 -2.15 -2.57
N VAL A 23 -2.60 -3.18 -2.82
CA VAL A 23 -3.84 -3.11 -3.58
C VAL A 23 -4.98 -2.93 -2.59
N PHE A 24 -5.75 -1.86 -2.74
CA PHE A 24 -6.82 -1.49 -1.83
C PHE A 24 -8.01 -0.89 -2.56
N ARG A 25 -9.14 -0.84 -1.87
CA ARG A 25 -10.34 -0.13 -2.33
C ARG A 25 -10.82 0.83 -1.25
N LEU A 26 -11.13 2.06 -1.65
CA LEU A 26 -11.73 3.06 -0.77
C LEU A 26 -13.25 2.89 -0.73
N GLU A 27 -13.84 3.07 0.44
CA GLU A 27 -15.29 3.05 0.59
C GLU A 27 -15.95 4.11 -0.31
N GLY A 28 -16.90 3.69 -1.14
CA GLY A 28 -17.57 4.55 -2.10
C GLY A 28 -16.87 4.68 -3.46
N HIS A 29 -15.68 4.09 -3.62
CA HIS A 29 -15.01 4.02 -4.91
C HIS A 29 -15.30 2.67 -5.61
N GLU A 30 -15.55 2.72 -6.91
CA GLU A 30 -15.82 1.51 -7.71
C GLU A 30 -14.53 0.77 -8.09
N ALA A 31 -13.46 1.53 -8.36
CA ALA A 31 -12.18 0.98 -8.78
C ALA A 31 -11.28 0.60 -7.60
N ALA A 32 -10.47 -0.44 -7.78
CA ALA A 32 -9.35 -0.76 -6.91
C ALA A 32 -8.10 0.01 -7.34
N TYR A 33 -7.31 0.43 -6.35
CA TYR A 33 -6.07 1.17 -6.54
C TYR A 33 -4.88 0.36 -6.07
N GLU A 34 -3.74 0.55 -6.73
CA GLU A 34 -2.46 0.02 -6.32
C GLU A 34 -1.56 1.19 -5.94
N ILE A 35 -1.12 1.20 -4.68
CA ILE A 35 -0.05 2.09 -4.24
C ILE A 35 1.26 1.30 -4.25
N THR A 36 2.27 1.83 -4.93
CA THR A 36 3.64 1.37 -4.82
C THR A 36 4.36 2.26 -3.82
N LEU A 37 4.90 1.67 -2.77
CA LEU A 37 5.64 2.33 -1.70
C LEU A 37 7.12 2.04 -1.87
N PHE A 38 7.97 3.06 -1.90
CA PHE A 38 9.40 2.87 -2.06
C PHE A 38 10.17 3.68 -1.02
N SER A 39 11.17 3.06 -0.40
CA SER A 39 12.09 3.77 0.49
C SER A 39 13.51 3.26 0.35
N LYS A 40 14.49 4.15 0.25
CA LYS A 40 15.92 3.76 0.20
C LYS A 40 16.46 3.25 1.53
N LYS A 41 15.90 3.70 2.66
CA LYS A 41 16.42 3.43 4.02
C LYS A 41 15.34 3.16 5.07
N GLY A 42 14.07 3.08 4.67
CA GLY A 42 12.92 2.94 5.58
C GLY A 42 12.66 4.17 6.43
N LYS A 43 13.10 5.36 5.99
CA LYS A 43 12.93 6.64 6.72
C LYS A 43 12.11 7.66 5.94
N GLU A 44 12.38 7.74 4.65
CA GLU A 44 11.68 8.60 3.71
C GLU A 44 11.01 7.67 2.71
N TRP A 45 9.69 7.80 2.58
CA TRP A 45 8.89 6.96 1.71
C TRP A 45 8.34 7.82 0.58
N ASP A 46 8.61 7.39 -0.64
CA ASP A 46 7.95 7.87 -1.85
C ASP A 46 6.83 6.89 -2.19
N TYR A 47 5.80 7.38 -2.87
CA TYR A 47 4.74 6.52 -3.38
C TYR A 47 4.35 6.83 -4.82
N ALA A 48 3.73 5.85 -5.48
CA ALA A 48 3.08 6.02 -6.76
C ALA A 48 1.71 5.32 -6.73
N LEU A 49 0.64 6.06 -7.00
CA LEU A 49 -0.71 5.52 -7.11
C LEU A 49 -1.02 5.14 -8.56
N ASN A 50 -1.64 3.99 -8.76
CA ASN A 50 -2.12 3.50 -10.06
C ASN A 50 -3.48 2.82 -9.89
N PHE A 51 -4.22 2.64 -10.99
CA PHE A 51 -5.37 1.74 -10.99
C PHE A 51 -4.86 0.30 -10.98
N ALA A 52 -5.36 -0.52 -10.05
CA ALA A 52 -4.93 -1.92 -9.91
C ALA A 52 -5.50 -2.83 -11.03
N GLU A 53 -6.64 -2.45 -11.59
CA GLU A 53 -7.36 -3.21 -12.61
C GLU A 53 -7.63 -2.34 -13.86
N GLU A 54 -8.89 -2.13 -14.20
CA GLU A 54 -9.30 -1.25 -15.29
C GLU A 54 -9.25 0.21 -14.83
N SER A 55 -8.93 1.11 -15.77
CA SER A 55 -8.94 2.55 -15.50
C SER A 55 -10.34 2.98 -15.04
N GLY A 56 -10.41 3.57 -13.85
CA GLY A 56 -11.65 4.03 -13.25
C GLY A 56 -11.91 5.52 -13.47
N ASP A 57 -12.76 6.08 -12.62
CA ASP A 57 -13.09 7.50 -12.62
C ASP A 57 -11.88 8.37 -12.20
N GLU A 58 -11.49 9.29 -13.07
CA GLU A 58 -10.32 10.17 -12.85
C GLU A 58 -10.51 11.11 -11.66
N GLU A 59 -11.73 11.58 -11.39
CA GLU A 59 -12.01 12.46 -10.25
C GLU A 59 -11.82 11.72 -8.92
N GLN A 60 -12.29 10.48 -8.84
CA GLN A 60 -12.04 9.58 -7.72
C GLN A 60 -10.55 9.26 -7.56
N PHE A 61 -9.83 9.05 -8.66
CA PHE A 61 -8.38 8.83 -8.61
C PHE A 61 -7.64 10.02 -8.01
N LEU A 62 -7.94 11.23 -8.48
CA LEU A 62 -7.36 12.47 -7.94
C LEU A 62 -7.71 12.66 -6.46
N ARG A 63 -8.95 12.34 -6.05
CA ARG A 63 -9.33 12.37 -4.63
C ARG A 63 -8.56 11.35 -3.81
N ALA A 64 -8.37 10.14 -4.33
CA ALA A 64 -7.60 9.10 -3.64
C ALA A 64 -6.14 9.54 -3.46
N ASP A 65 -5.53 10.11 -4.50
CA ASP A 65 -4.16 10.62 -4.48
C ASP A 65 -3.99 11.76 -3.46
N SER A 66 -4.87 12.78 -3.50
CA SER A 66 -4.86 13.86 -2.51
C SER A 66 -5.11 13.36 -1.09
N LEU A 67 -6.01 12.39 -0.92
CA LEU A 67 -6.29 11.81 0.40
C LEU A 67 -5.06 11.09 0.96
N ILE A 68 -4.30 10.37 0.14
CA ILE A 68 -3.07 9.69 0.60
C ILE A 68 -2.00 10.72 1.01
N GLU A 69 -1.91 11.85 0.29
CA GLU A 69 -0.96 12.92 0.63
C GLU A 69 -1.38 13.72 1.89
N GLU A 70 -2.69 13.93 2.10
CA GLU A 70 -3.21 14.74 3.20
C GLU A 70 -3.54 13.94 4.49
N ASP A 71 -3.80 12.64 4.38
CA ASP A 71 -4.20 11.74 5.47
C ASP A 71 -3.06 10.75 5.79
N ASP A 72 -2.14 11.17 6.67
CA ASP A 72 -1.04 10.32 7.16
C ASP A 72 -1.53 8.98 7.71
N GLU A 73 -2.71 8.91 8.34
CA GLU A 73 -3.26 7.65 8.87
C GLU A 73 -3.61 6.66 7.74
N LEU A 74 -4.10 7.16 6.60
CA LEU A 74 -4.32 6.33 5.42
C LEU A 74 -3.01 5.81 4.85
N PHE A 75 -2.01 6.69 4.71
CA PHE A 75 -0.69 6.33 4.20
C PHE A 75 -0.03 5.27 5.08
N ASP A 76 0.04 5.51 6.39
CA ASP A 76 0.63 4.59 7.36
C ASP A 76 -0.09 3.23 7.32
N ARG A 77 -1.43 3.22 7.24
CA ARG A 77 -2.21 1.98 7.12
C ARG A 77 -1.87 1.17 5.87
N LEU A 78 -1.64 1.82 4.73
CA LEU A 78 -1.27 1.15 3.49
C LEU A 78 0.15 0.60 3.56
N LEU A 79 1.04 1.32 4.24
CA LEU A 79 2.43 0.91 4.48
C LEU A 79 2.52 -0.24 5.47
N ASP A 80 1.86 -0.15 6.62
CA ASP A 80 1.76 -1.21 7.61
C ASP A 80 1.21 -2.49 6.99
N ALA A 81 0.16 -2.41 6.18
CA ALA A 81 -0.39 -3.59 5.49
C ALA A 81 0.66 -4.32 4.62
N ALA A 82 1.53 -3.59 3.94
CA ALA A 82 2.63 -4.18 3.17
C ALA A 82 3.72 -4.76 4.06
N LEU A 83 4.08 -4.06 5.15
CA LEU A 83 5.08 -4.51 6.11
C LEU A 83 4.63 -5.77 6.87
N GLU A 84 3.37 -5.84 7.32
CA GLU A 84 2.80 -6.99 8.02
C GLU A 84 2.85 -8.27 7.16
N MET A 85 2.57 -8.15 5.86
CA MET A 85 2.68 -9.28 4.92
C MET A 85 4.12 -9.79 4.76
N GLN A 86 5.12 -8.92 4.92
CA GLN A 86 6.52 -9.33 4.96
C GLN A 86 6.79 -10.23 6.16
N GLU A 87 6.21 -9.91 7.32
CA GLU A 87 6.42 -10.64 8.57
C GLU A 87 5.68 -11.97 8.60
N GLU A 88 4.48 -12.04 8.00
CA GLU A 88 3.68 -13.28 7.92
C GLU A 88 4.38 -14.39 7.11
N SER A 89 5.28 -14.03 6.18
CA SER A 89 6.13 -14.98 5.47
C SER A 89 7.29 -15.56 6.31
N THR A 90 7.51 -15.04 7.51
CA THR A 90 8.55 -15.49 8.46
C THR A 90 8.01 -16.31 9.64
N GLU A 91 6.70 -16.50 9.74
CA GLU A 91 6.09 -17.28 10.83
C GLU A 91 5.57 -18.64 10.35
N ASP A 92 6.47 -19.49 9.80
CA ASP A 92 6.23 -20.93 9.80
C ASP A 92 6.58 -21.51 11.18
N LYS A 93 5.52 -21.73 11.96
CA LYS A 93 5.38 -22.80 12.98
C LYS A 93 6.40 -22.83 14.11
N SER A 94 6.07 -22.17 15.21
CA SER A 94 6.44 -22.65 16.56
C SER A 94 5.22 -22.61 17.46
N GLY A 95 4.32 -23.58 17.29
CA GLY A 95 3.08 -23.63 18.05
C GLY A 95 2.26 -24.89 17.86
N GLN A 96 2.84 -26.07 18.14
CA GLN A 96 2.17 -27.09 18.97
C GLN A 96 3.13 -28.19 19.42
#